data_AF-A0A401SEH8-F1
#
_entry.id   AF-A0A401SEH8-F1
#
_cell.length_a   1.000
_cell.length_b   1.000
_cell.length_c   1.000
_cell.angle_alpha   90.00
_cell.angle_beta   90.00
_cell.angle_gamma   90.00
#
_symmetry.space_group_name_H-M   'P 1'
#
loop_
_entity.id
_entity.type
_entity.pdbx_description
1 polymer ?
#
loop_
_entity_poly.entity_id
_entity_poly.type
_entity_poly.pdbx_seq_one_letter_code
_entity_poly.pdbx_strand_id
1 'polypeptide(L)'
;MAKRLSETVEINHRQKGFLAATPGCNENIVILENIIKGAKHNHKDLAVVFVDLVKAFDSVGHKLLIKSLQRVKLPKDFVSLIKDLYTGNTTVVEGNGNLTTSINIERDVKQGDPLSPILFNIALDPLVYSLERANSGVSMPQAAEESTA
;
A
#
# COMPACT_ATOMS: atom_id res chain seq x y z
N MET A 1 -10.87 -13.76 6.20
CA MET A 1 -11.33 -12.43 5.75
C MET A 1 -10.30 -11.75 4.85
N ALA A 2 -9.05 -11.60 5.30
CA ALA A 2 -7.96 -10.99 4.53
C ALA A 2 -7.77 -11.54 3.11
N LYS A 3 -7.68 -12.88 2.96
CA LYS A 3 -7.53 -13.53 1.65
C LYS A 3 -8.66 -13.17 0.67
N ARG A 4 -9.91 -13.23 1.12
CA ARG A 4 -11.08 -12.85 0.30
C ARG A 4 -11.02 -11.39 -0.11
N LEU A 5 -10.59 -10.51 0.79
CA LEU A 5 -10.45 -9.09 0.50
C LEU A 5 -9.36 -8.85 -0.56
N SER A 6 -8.19 -9.49 -0.43
CA SER A 6 -7.12 -9.38 -1.42
C SER A 6 -7.48 -9.94 -2.79
N GLU A 7 -8.41 -10.89 -2.86
CA GLU A 7 -8.93 -11.44 -4.14
C GLU A 7 -10.01 -10.56 -4.77
N THR A 8 -10.68 -9.71 -3.98
CA THR A 8 -11.81 -8.87 -4.46
C THR A 8 -11.37 -7.45 -4.80
N VAL A 9 -10.30 -6.96 -4.15
CA VAL A 9 -9.83 -5.58 -4.32
C VAL A 9 -8.76 -5.53 -5.40
N GLU A 10 -9.03 -4.75 -6.43
CA GLU A 10 -8.04 -4.41 -7.44
C GLU A 10 -7.12 -3.30 -6.91
N ILE A 11 -5.87 -3.67 -6.64
CA ILE A 11 -4.79 -2.75 -6.27
C ILE A 11 -3.94 -2.48 -7.53
N ASN A 12 -3.36 -1.28 -7.62
CA ASN A 12 -2.44 -0.95 -8.71
C ASN A 12 -1.37 -2.04 -8.89
N HIS A 13 -1.22 -2.53 -10.13
CA HIS A 13 -0.33 -3.64 -10.49
C HIS A 13 1.16 -3.41 -10.14
N ARG A 14 1.59 -2.16 -9.91
CA ARG A 14 2.96 -1.83 -9.49
C ARG A 14 3.19 -2.08 -8.00
N GLN A 15 2.14 -2.18 -7.20
CA GLN A 15 2.25 -2.65 -5.82
C GLN A 15 2.35 -4.17 -5.83
N LYS A 16 3.47 -4.68 -5.29
CA LYS A 16 3.76 -6.11 -5.21
C LYS A 16 3.94 -6.62 -3.77
N GLY A 17 3.99 -5.70 -2.79
CA GLY A 17 4.11 -6.04 -1.38
C GLY A 17 2.82 -6.65 -0.83
N PHE A 18 2.95 -7.64 0.05
CA PHE A 18 1.83 -8.28 0.76
C PHE A 18 0.73 -8.90 -0.12
N LEU A 19 1.02 -9.18 -1.39
CA LEU A 19 0.11 -9.89 -2.29
C LEU A 19 0.54 -11.35 -2.44
N ALA A 20 -0.34 -12.28 -2.11
CA ALA A 20 -0.02 -13.71 -2.08
C ALA A 20 0.18 -14.33 -3.49
N ALA A 21 -0.26 -13.65 -4.54
CA ALA A 21 -0.29 -14.19 -5.90
C ALA A 21 1.02 -14.03 -6.68
N THR A 22 1.97 -13.23 -6.20
CA THR A 22 3.16 -12.84 -6.97
C THR A 22 4.45 -12.89 -6.13
N PRO A 23 5.58 -13.38 -6.67
CA PRO A 23 6.91 -13.26 -6.06
C PRO A 23 7.41 -11.81 -6.16
N GLY A 24 6.74 -10.90 -5.44
CA GLY A 24 6.80 -9.46 -5.67
C GLY A 24 8.18 -8.83 -5.58
N CYS A 25 9.00 -9.24 -4.60
CA CYS A 25 10.37 -8.74 -4.47
C CYS A 25 11.22 -9.12 -5.69
N ASN A 26 11.11 -10.37 -6.17
CA ASN A 26 11.89 -10.85 -7.30
C ASN A 26 11.49 -10.12 -8.58
N GLU A 27 10.19 -9.95 -8.81
CA GLU A 27 9.68 -9.16 -9.94
C GLU A 27 10.21 -7.72 -9.91
N ASN A 28 10.10 -7.04 -8.76
CA ASN A 28 10.58 -5.66 -8.63
C ASN A 28 12.09 -5.54 -8.85
N ILE A 29 12.88 -6.52 -8.39
CA ILE A 29 14.34 -6.56 -8.63
C ILE A 29 14.62 -6.72 -10.12
N VAL A 30 13.99 -7.69 -10.79
CA VAL A 30 14.17 -7.93 -12.23
C VAL A 30 13.78 -6.71 -13.05
N ILE A 31 12.67 -6.06 -12.68
CA ILE A 31 12.21 -4.82 -13.31
C ILE A 31 13.25 -3.71 -13.16
N LEU A 32 13.77 -3.49 -11.94
CA LEU A 32 14.79 -2.47 -11.68
C LEU A 32 16.09 -2.76 -12.44
N GLU A 33 16.55 -4.01 -12.44
CA GLU A 33 17.74 -4.42 -13.19
C GLU A 33 17.58 -4.12 -14.69
N ASN A 34 16.41 -4.40 -15.26
CA ASN A 34 16.13 -4.14 -16.67
C ASN A 34 16.12 -2.64 -16.98
N ILE A 35 15.59 -1.79 -16.08
CA ILE A 35 15.68 -0.33 -16.23
C ILE A 35 17.15 0.12 -16.26
N ILE A 36 17.96 -0.36 -15.30
CA ILE A 36 19.38 0.02 -15.18
C ILE A 36 20.17 -0.44 -16.42
N LYS A 37 19.97 -1.69 -16.86
CA LYS A 37 20.59 -2.24 -18.07
C LYS A 37 20.18 -1.45 -19.31
N GLY A 38 18.90 -1.11 -19.44
CA GLY A 38 18.37 -0.31 -20.55
C GLY A 38 18.93 1.12 -20.58
N ALA A 39 19.04 1.79 -19.43
CA ALA A 39 19.66 3.12 -19.36
C ALA A 39 21.14 3.08 -19.77
N LYS A 40 21.89 2.08 -19.27
CA LYS A 40 23.30 1.88 -19.61
C LYS A 40 23.50 1.59 -21.10
N HIS A 41 22.70 0.70 -21.68
CA HIS A 41 22.75 0.35 -23.09
C HIS A 41 22.48 1.56 -24.00
N ASN A 42 21.53 2.41 -23.61
CA ASN A 42 21.10 3.56 -24.40
C ASN A 42 21.85 4.86 -24.03
N HIS A 43 22.89 4.78 -23.20
CA HIS A 43 23.66 5.94 -22.71
C HIS A 43 22.78 7.07 -22.14
N LYS A 44 21.73 6.72 -21.39
CA LYS A 44 20.84 7.67 -20.72
C LYS A 44 21.19 7.81 -19.25
N ASP A 45 21.07 9.03 -18.73
CA ASP A 45 21.15 9.28 -17.30
C ASP A 45 19.95 8.65 -16.57
N LEU A 46 20.20 8.01 -15.44
CA LEU A 46 19.20 7.38 -14.60
C LEU A 46 19.47 7.72 -13.14
N ALA A 47 18.46 8.27 -12.47
CA ALA A 47 18.43 8.42 -11.02
C ALA A 47 17.41 7.44 -10.43
N VAL A 48 17.82 6.70 -9.40
CA VAL A 48 16.95 5.79 -8.65
C VAL A 48 16.85 6.32 -7.22
N VAL A 49 15.61 6.50 -6.75
CA VAL A 49 15.33 7.02 -5.40
C VAL A 49 14.64 5.92 -4.60
N PHE A 50 15.23 5.56 -3.46
CA PHE A 50 14.64 4.67 -2.48
C PHE A 50 13.99 5.50 -1.37
N VAL A 51 12.69 5.31 -1.17
CA VAL A 51 11.92 6.02 -0.13
C VAL A 51 11.46 5.00 0.88
N ASP A 52 11.81 5.22 2.15
CA ASP A 52 11.33 4.42 3.28
C ASP A 52 10.35 5.23 4.12
N LEU A 53 9.26 4.58 4.55
CA LEU A 53 8.21 5.21 5.35
C LEU A 53 8.43 4.90 6.82
N VAL A 54 8.76 5.93 7.61
CA VAL A 54 8.91 5.80 9.06
C VAL A 54 7.62 5.28 9.67
N LYS A 55 7.69 4.13 10.36
CA LYS A 55 6.55 3.48 11.02
C LYS A 55 5.35 3.33 10.08
N ALA A 56 5.57 2.75 8.89
CA ALA A 56 4.59 2.68 7.81
C ALA A 56 3.15 2.32 8.26
N PHE A 57 3.00 1.29 9.10
CA PHE A 57 1.70 0.85 9.62
C PHE A 57 1.08 1.89 10.57
N ASP A 58 1.83 2.38 11.55
CA ASP A 58 1.37 3.39 12.51
C ASP A 58 1.07 4.74 11.84
N SER A 59 1.69 5.01 10.69
CA SER A 59 1.57 6.28 9.97
C SER A 59 0.23 6.44 9.23
N VAL A 60 -0.52 5.36 9.04
CA VAL A 60 -1.78 5.38 8.27
C VAL A 60 -2.87 6.11 9.04
N GLY A 61 -3.19 7.33 8.61
CA GLY A 61 -4.32 8.08 9.19
C GLY A 61 -5.66 7.41 8.88
N HIS A 62 -6.53 7.27 9.89
CA HIS A 62 -7.82 6.58 9.71
C HIS A 62 -8.71 7.24 8.66
N LYS A 63 -8.70 8.57 8.56
CA LYS A 63 -9.45 9.30 7.53
C LYS A 63 -8.99 8.94 6.11
N LEU A 64 -7.68 8.75 5.89
CA LEU A 64 -7.14 8.30 4.62
C LEU A 64 -7.58 6.87 4.33
N LEU A 65 -7.48 5.98 5.32
CA LEU A 65 -7.88 4.58 5.19
C LEU A 65 -9.35 4.46 4.76
N ILE A 66 -10.28 5.13 5.45
CA ILE A 66 -11.71 5.06 5.13
C ILE A 66 -12.01 5.62 3.73
N LYS A 67 -11.38 6.74 3.34
CA LYS A 67 -11.54 7.27 1.97
C LYS A 67 -11.00 6.31 0.91
N SER A 68 -9.89 5.63 1.20
CA SER A 68 -9.28 4.68 0.27
C SER A 68 -10.13 3.42 0.10
N LEU A 69 -10.74 2.93 1.18
CA LEU A 69 -11.71 1.83 1.15
C LEU A 69 -12.95 2.17 0.29
N GLN A 70 -13.43 3.42 0.36
CA GLN A 70 -14.52 3.89 -0.48
C GLN A 70 -14.12 3.99 -1.96
N ARG A 71 -12.87 4.39 -2.24
CA ARG A 71 -12.34 4.48 -3.61
C ARG A 71 -12.31 3.11 -4.30
N VAL A 72 -11.92 2.05 -3.58
CA VAL A 72 -11.90 0.67 -4.12
C VAL A 72 -13.29 0.01 -4.18
N LYS A 73 -14.37 0.78 -3.97
CA LYS A 73 -15.77 0.36 -4.14
C LYS A 73 -16.19 -0.88 -3.33
N LEU A 74 -15.61 -1.04 -2.13
CA LEU A 74 -16.04 -2.10 -1.23
C LEU A 74 -17.48 -1.90 -0.73
N PRO A 75 -18.19 -2.98 -0.34
CA PRO A 75 -19.53 -2.87 0.23
C PRO A 75 -19.57 -1.90 1.41
N LYS A 76 -20.62 -1.06 1.48
CA LYS A 76 -20.76 -0.03 2.52
C LYS A 76 -20.69 -0.60 3.93
N ASP A 77 -21.28 -1.76 4.16
CA ASP A 77 -21.28 -2.44 5.46
C ASP A 77 -19.86 -2.85 5.87
N PHE A 78 -19.05 -3.30 4.90
CA PHE A 78 -17.64 -3.60 5.15
C PHE A 78 -16.85 -2.34 5.51
N VAL A 79 -17.06 -1.24 4.78
CA VAL A 79 -16.42 0.04 5.10
C VAL A 79 -16.83 0.54 6.48
N SER A 80 -18.10 0.39 6.86
CA SER A 80 -18.58 0.74 8.21
C SER A 80 -17.90 -0.10 9.27
N LEU A 81 -17.82 -1.42 9.08
CA LEU A 81 -17.15 -2.32 10.01
C LEU A 81 -15.69 -1.91 10.23
N ILE A 82 -14.94 -1.62 9.17
CA ILE A 82 -13.55 -1.16 9.31
C ILE A 82 -13.48 0.21 9.99
N LYS A 83 -14.41 1.12 9.69
CA LYS A 83 -14.48 2.42 10.37
C LYS A 83 -14.69 2.26 11.87
N ASP A 84 -15.60 1.38 12.28
CA ASP A 84 -15.91 1.15 13.69
C ASP A 84 -14.74 0.47 14.42
N LEU A 85 -13.95 -0.37 13.72
CA LEU A 85 -12.75 -0.99 14.29
C LEU A 85 -11.59 -0.01 14.52
N TYR A 86 -11.49 1.04 13.71
CA TYR A 86 -10.33 1.94 13.73
C TYR A 86 -10.60 3.27 14.44
N THR A 87 -11.84 3.79 14.41
CA THR A 87 -12.14 5.12 14.95
C THR A 87 -12.64 5.09 16.41
N GLY A 88 -12.35 6.15 17.17
CA GLY A 88 -12.80 6.27 18.56
C GLY A 88 -12.03 5.42 19.57
N ASN A 89 -10.98 4.73 19.12
CA ASN A 89 -10.11 3.96 20.00
C ASN A 89 -9.24 4.87 20.86
N THR A 90 -9.05 4.45 22.11
CA THR A 90 -8.12 5.10 23.04
C THR A 90 -7.21 4.07 23.69
N THR A 91 -6.03 4.51 24.12
CA THR A 91 -5.07 3.69 24.86
C THR A 91 -4.56 4.43 26.10
N VAL A 92 -4.03 3.69 27.07
CA VAL A 92 -3.33 4.23 28.24
C VAL A 92 -1.99 3.51 28.37
N VAL A 93 -0.99 4.21 28.88
CA VAL A 93 0.34 3.63 29.13
C VAL A 93 0.52 3.53 30.63
N GLU A 94 0.96 2.36 31.10
CA GLU A 94 1.33 2.15 32.50
C GLU A 94 2.85 2.27 32.67
N GLY A 95 3.29 3.07 33.65
CA GLY A 95 4.69 3.21 34.01
C GLY A 95 4.84 3.44 35.51
N ASN A 96 5.67 2.63 36.17
CA ASN A 96 5.94 2.69 37.61
C ASN A 96 4.65 2.71 38.48
N GLY A 97 3.64 1.93 38.09
CA GLY A 97 2.36 1.83 38.79
C GLY A 97 1.40 3.00 38.57
N ASN A 98 1.71 3.94 37.68
CA ASN A 98 0.82 5.04 37.29
C ASN A 98 0.37 4.88 35.84
N LEU A 99 -0.90 5.18 35.58
CA LEU A 99 -1.47 5.25 34.23
C LEU A 99 -1.39 6.68 33.68
N THR A 100 -1.14 6.80 32.38
CA THR A 100 -1.32 8.07 31.67
C THR A 100 -2.81 8.44 31.58
N THR A 101 -3.09 9.69 31.20
CA THR A 101 -4.41 10.03 30.67
C THR A 101 -4.69 9.21 29.41
N SER A 102 -5.98 9.05 29.09
CA SER A 102 -6.42 8.41 27.85
C SER A 102 -5.83 9.12 26.62
N ILE A 103 -5.21 8.34 25.73
CA ILE A 103 -4.59 8.81 24.49
C ILE A 103 -5.46 8.34 23.33
N ASN A 104 -5.96 9.28 22.53
CA ASN A 104 -6.73 8.95 21.34
C ASN A 104 -5.82 8.37 20.25
N ILE A 105 -6.27 7.27 19.64
CA ILE A 105 -5.60 6.67 18.48
C ILE A 105 -6.26 7.23 17.22
N GLU A 106 -5.52 8.04 16.47
CA GLU A 106 -6.03 8.70 15.24
C GLU A 106 -5.40 8.16 13.95
N ARG A 107 -4.35 7.35 14.10
CA ARG A 107 -3.58 6.75 13.02
C ARG A 107 -3.05 5.40 13.49
N ASP A 108 -3.14 4.43 12.59
CA ASP A 108 -2.52 3.11 12.61
C ASP A 108 -3.31 2.18 11.67
N VAL A 109 -2.60 1.17 11.18
CA VAL A 109 -3.17 -0.14 10.87
C VAL A 109 -2.54 -1.12 11.84
N LYS A 110 -3.35 -1.88 12.58
CA LYS A 110 -2.90 -2.63 13.77
C LYS A 110 -1.83 -3.65 13.39
N GLN A 111 -0.61 -3.51 13.89
CA GLN A 111 0.46 -4.46 13.58
C GLN A 111 0.11 -5.85 14.14
N GLY A 112 0.29 -6.89 13.33
CA GLY A 112 -0.10 -8.27 13.68
C GLY A 112 -1.55 -8.64 13.36
N ASP A 113 -2.39 -7.69 12.94
CA ASP A 113 -3.71 -8.00 12.38
C ASP A 113 -3.56 -8.53 10.94
N PRO A 114 -4.11 -9.72 10.62
CA PRO A 114 -4.09 -10.26 9.26
C PRO A 114 -4.68 -9.36 8.18
N LEU A 115 -5.55 -8.39 8.53
CA LEU A 115 -6.11 -7.40 7.61
C LEU A 115 -5.18 -6.22 7.34
N SER A 116 -4.29 -5.89 8.26
CA SER A 116 -3.45 -4.69 8.16
C SER A 116 -2.60 -4.60 6.89
N PRO A 117 -1.99 -5.68 6.37
CA PRO A 117 -1.20 -5.59 5.14
C PRO A 117 -2.02 -5.15 3.92
N ILE A 118 -3.25 -5.65 3.75
CA ILE A 118 -4.11 -5.26 2.63
C ILE A 118 -4.73 -3.88 2.85
N LEU A 119 -5.07 -3.52 4.09
CA LEU A 119 -5.52 -2.17 4.43
C LEU A 119 -4.44 -1.12 4.17
N PHE A 120 -3.17 -1.44 4.46
CA PHE A 120 -2.03 -0.61 4.12
C PHE A 120 -1.90 -0.41 2.61
N ASN A 121 -1.97 -1.50 1.84
CA ASN A 121 -1.93 -1.43 0.37
C ASN A 121 -3.06 -0.56 -0.19
N ILE A 122 -4.29 -0.72 0.32
CA ILE A 122 -5.44 0.11 -0.07
C ILE A 122 -5.19 1.59 0.25
N ALA A 123 -4.64 1.90 1.42
CA ALA A 123 -4.33 3.27 1.82
C ALA A 123 -3.22 3.90 0.98
N LEU A 124 -2.26 3.10 0.50
CA LEU A 124 -1.13 3.55 -0.33
C LEU A 124 -1.49 3.68 -1.81
N ASP A 125 -2.47 2.92 -2.29
CA ASP A 125 -2.90 2.83 -3.69
C ASP A 125 -3.16 4.21 -4.36
N PRO A 126 -3.82 5.20 -3.73
CA PRO A 126 -4.00 6.53 -4.33
C PRO A 126 -2.68 7.25 -4.66
N LEU A 127 -1.63 7.05 -3.85
CA LEU A 127 -0.31 7.61 -4.11
C LEU A 127 0.32 6.96 -5.34
N VAL A 128 0.28 5.62 -5.43
CA VAL A 128 0.82 4.86 -6.56
C VAL A 128 0.17 5.29 -7.87
N TYR A 129 -1.17 5.39 -7.89
CA TYR A 129 -1.90 5.90 -9.06
C TYR A 129 -1.54 7.35 -9.41
N SER A 130 -1.29 8.20 -8.41
CA SER A 130 -0.92 9.59 -8.65
C SER A 130 0.46 9.70 -9.30
N LEU A 131 1.41 8.88 -8.86
CA LEU A 131 2.75 8.77 -9.45
C LEU A 131 2.70 8.28 -10.90
N GLU A 132 1.88 7.27 -11.18
CA GLU A 132 1.70 6.76 -12.54
C GLU A 132 1.06 7.80 -13.47
N ARG A 133 0.03 8.51 -12.99
CA ARG A 133 -0.64 9.57 -13.76
C ARG A 133 0.22 10.81 -13.99
N ALA A 134 1.19 11.08 -13.12
CA ALA A 134 2.14 12.18 -13.33
C ALA A 134 2.99 11.95 -14.60
N ASN A 135 3.01 10.73 -15.14
CA ASN A 135 3.69 10.32 -16.36
C ASN A 135 5.15 10.82 -16.43
N SER A 136 5.79 10.88 -15.27
CA SER A 136 7.17 11.30 -15.07
C SER A 136 7.99 10.07 -14.73
N GLY A 137 9.12 9.88 -15.40
CA GLY A 137 10.03 8.76 -15.15
C GLY A 137 10.18 7.81 -16.34
N VAL A 138 10.60 6.58 -16.05
CA VAL A 138 10.88 5.56 -17.08
C VAL A 138 9.58 4.86 -17.49
N SER A 139 9.20 4.98 -18.76
CA SER A 139 8.11 4.19 -19.33
C SER A 139 8.57 2.74 -19.50
N MET A 140 7.81 1.82 -18.89
CA MET A 140 7.97 0.39 -19.15
C MET A 140 7.22 0.04 -20.44
N PRO A 141 7.79 -0.76 -21.35
CA PRO A 141 6.98 -1.42 -22.36
C PRO A 141 5.98 -2.32 -21.63
N GLN A 142 4.68 -2.07 -21.82
CA GLN A 142 3.66 -3.06 -21.47
C GLN A 142 3.96 -4.31 -22.30
N ALA A 143 3.88 -5.49 -21.67
CA ALA A 143 3.87 -6.73 -22.41
C ALA A 143 2.78 -6.59 -23.49
N ALA A 144 3.19 -6.63 -24.76
CA ALA A 144 2.25 -6.65 -25.86
C ALA A 144 1.29 -7.82 -25.58
N GLU A 145 0.00 -7.54 -25.49
CA GLU A 145 -0.99 -8.58 -25.70
C GLU A 145 -0.62 -9.23 -27.03
N GLU A 146 -0.25 -10.51 -26.97
CA GLU A 146 -0.07 -11.33 -28.15
C GLU A 146 -1.37 -11.26 -28.94
N SER A 147 -1.36 -10.41 -29.97
CA SER A 147 -2.34 -10.37 -31.03
C SER A 147 -2.33 -11.75 -31.68
N THR A 148 -3.18 -12.63 -31.18
CA THR A 148 -3.57 -13.85 -31.86
C THR A 148 -4.39 -13.43 -33.07
N ALA A 149 -3.70 -13.34 -34.20
CA ALA A 149 -4.28 -13.43 -35.53
C ALA A 149 -4.64 -14.89 -35.83
#